data_AF-X1BEN1-F1
#
_entry.id   AF-X1BEN1-F1
#
_cell.length_a   1.000
_cell.length_b   1.000
_cell.length_c   1.000
_cell.angle_alpha   90.00
_cell.angle_beta   90.00
_cell.angle_gamma   90.00
#
_symmetry.space_group_name_H-M   'P 1'
#
loop_
_entity.id
_entity.type
_entity.pdbx_description
1 polymer ?
#
loop_
_entity_poly.entity_id
_entity_poly.type
_entity_poly.pdbx_seq_one_letter_code
_entity_poly.pdbx_strand_id
1 'polypeptide(L)'
;DPNGAGRGFNFQSGEDANCVISGLTIRNGYTGGYGASVYCYHSSPTIRNCIIKNGQAADSGGGLYCDASNPKIINCTITDNSAACYGGGVSCYYSNPEIIGCTISDNNAVLEGGGFDLVLSSATVLNCIITNNKAASSGGMNCYSPSETSLVNCTLTRNVATNSGGALFCQYGSSAIIKNSILWANEAAVGPQVAFDATSTVSISYSDVENGWPAGEGNIEADPCFADVDANDYHLKSQAGRWDPNSQDWVSDPNTSSCIDAGDPNSDWSDEPWPNGKRINMGAYGGTRHASMNGKLADFDIDGSVNFVDFAEFSNKWFNQESCIQDLVRDGMVDFGDLKMFAENWLWQRE
;
A
#
# COMPACT_ATOMS: atom_id res chain seq x y z
N ASP A 1 -0.87 20.88 -17.23
CA ASP A 1 0.56 21.21 -17.24
C ASP A 1 0.68 22.72 -17.30
N PRO A 2 0.98 23.42 -16.19
CA PRO A 2 1.18 24.86 -16.17
C PRO A 2 2.59 25.27 -16.64
N ASN A 3 3.46 24.32 -17.02
CA ASN A 3 4.82 24.54 -17.52
C ASN A 3 5.66 25.48 -16.62
N GLY A 4 5.61 25.25 -15.30
CA GLY A 4 6.32 26.06 -14.30
C GLY A 4 5.69 27.43 -14.01
N ALA A 5 4.55 27.77 -14.61
CA ALA A 5 3.86 29.05 -14.41
C ALA A 5 2.63 28.90 -13.48
N GLY A 6 2.84 28.39 -12.27
CA GLY A 6 1.78 28.20 -11.27
C GLY A 6 1.36 26.75 -11.09
N ARG A 7 0.07 26.56 -10.78
CA ARG A 7 -0.49 25.27 -10.34
C ARG A 7 -1.34 24.62 -11.42
N GLY A 8 -1.48 23.29 -11.35
CA GLY A 8 -2.38 22.54 -12.24
C GLY A 8 -3.85 22.76 -11.87
N PHE A 9 -4.17 22.58 -10.59
CA PHE A 9 -5.52 22.79 -10.05
C PHE A 9 -5.49 23.60 -8.76
N ASN A 10 -6.47 24.48 -8.62
CA ASN A 10 -6.65 25.35 -7.46
C ASN A 10 -8.12 25.28 -7.01
N PHE A 11 -8.35 24.56 -5.91
CA PHE A 11 -9.66 24.40 -5.27
C PHE A 11 -9.74 25.34 -4.07
N GLN A 12 -10.61 26.33 -4.14
CA GLN A 12 -10.70 27.42 -3.18
C GLN A 12 -12.12 27.99 -3.06
N SER A 13 -13.12 27.26 -3.56
CA SER A 13 -14.51 27.74 -3.64
C SER A 13 -15.47 26.87 -2.81
N GLY A 14 -14.96 25.94 -2.02
CA GLY A 14 -15.77 24.98 -1.26
C GLY A 14 -16.16 23.76 -2.09
N GLU A 15 -15.33 23.36 -3.05
CA GLU A 15 -15.57 22.16 -3.84
C GLU A 15 -15.69 20.93 -2.93
N ASP A 16 -16.71 20.10 -3.15
CA ASP A 16 -16.95 18.89 -2.35
C ASP A 16 -16.50 17.63 -3.11
N ALA A 17 -16.79 16.45 -2.54
CA ALA A 17 -16.38 15.17 -3.12
C ALA A 17 -17.01 14.89 -4.51
N ASN A 18 -18.05 15.63 -4.92
CA ASN A 18 -18.64 15.53 -6.26
C ASN A 18 -17.81 16.30 -7.31
N CYS A 19 -16.91 17.17 -6.88
CA CYS A 19 -15.89 17.73 -7.75
C CYS A 19 -14.80 16.69 -8.00
N VAL A 20 -14.88 16.02 -9.15
CA VAL A 20 -14.01 14.89 -9.49
C VAL A 20 -12.99 15.27 -10.55
N ILE A 21 -11.71 15.12 -10.24
CA ILE A 21 -10.64 15.03 -11.25
C ILE A 21 -10.34 13.55 -11.48
N SER A 22 -10.33 13.11 -12.74
CA SER A 22 -9.96 11.73 -13.06
C SER A 22 -9.21 11.53 -14.36
N GLY A 23 -8.26 10.59 -14.37
CA GLY A 23 -7.57 10.14 -15.58
C GLY A 23 -6.52 11.11 -16.12
N LEU A 24 -6.08 12.07 -15.31
CA LEU A 24 -5.19 13.14 -15.77
C LEU A 24 -3.74 12.95 -15.31
N THR A 25 -2.80 13.40 -16.13
CA THR A 25 -1.44 13.71 -15.69
C THR A 25 -1.34 15.20 -15.34
N ILE A 26 -1.23 15.49 -14.04
CA ILE A 26 -1.03 16.83 -13.48
C ILE A 26 0.46 16.96 -13.19
N ARG A 27 1.15 17.85 -13.91
CA ARG A 27 2.61 17.91 -13.82
C ARG A 27 3.20 19.29 -14.02
N ASN A 28 4.47 19.42 -13.63
CA ASN A 28 5.31 20.60 -13.83
C ASN A 28 4.71 21.87 -13.20
N GLY A 29 4.07 21.70 -12.04
CA GLY A 29 3.63 22.80 -11.21
C GLY A 29 4.80 23.49 -10.53
N TYR A 30 4.80 24.82 -10.46
CA TYR A 30 5.78 25.58 -9.69
C TYR A 30 5.11 26.74 -8.98
N THR A 31 5.39 26.90 -7.70
CA THR A 31 4.85 27.98 -6.88
C THR A 31 5.85 28.45 -5.83
N GLY A 32 5.82 29.75 -5.54
CA GLY A 32 6.55 30.35 -4.44
C GLY A 32 5.95 30.08 -3.06
N GLY A 33 4.87 29.31 -2.96
CA GLY A 33 4.21 28.94 -1.71
C GLY A 33 3.80 27.47 -1.69
N TYR A 34 2.53 27.20 -1.39
CA TYR A 34 1.99 25.85 -1.18
C TYR A 34 1.38 25.21 -2.44
N GLY A 35 1.40 23.87 -2.52
CA GLY A 35 0.59 23.08 -3.45
C GLY A 35 0.95 23.31 -4.91
N ALA A 36 2.09 22.80 -5.37
CA ALA A 36 2.58 23.17 -6.69
C ALA A 36 1.77 22.54 -7.82
N SER A 37 1.34 21.27 -7.72
CA SER A 37 0.49 20.66 -8.74
C SER A 37 -1.00 20.82 -8.41
N VAL A 38 -1.40 20.52 -7.18
CA VAL A 38 -2.78 20.66 -6.69
C VAL A 38 -2.78 21.40 -5.36
N TYR A 39 -3.67 22.38 -5.22
CA TYR A 39 -3.90 23.11 -3.98
C TYR A 39 -5.38 23.04 -3.61
N CYS A 40 -5.66 22.61 -2.39
CA CYS A 40 -6.99 22.53 -1.79
C CYS A 40 -7.05 23.42 -0.56
N TYR A 41 -7.94 24.42 -0.57
CA TYR A 41 -8.20 25.32 0.54
C TYR A 41 -9.69 25.36 0.83
N HIS A 42 -10.08 24.92 2.03
CA HIS A 42 -11.48 24.72 2.42
C HIS A 42 -12.30 23.93 1.39
N SER A 43 -11.68 22.96 0.72
CA SER A 43 -12.26 22.26 -0.43
C SER A 43 -11.83 20.79 -0.42
N SER A 44 -12.78 19.87 -0.58
CA SER A 44 -12.60 18.43 -0.42
C SER A 44 -12.94 17.64 -1.71
N PRO A 45 -12.22 17.88 -2.83
CA PRO A 45 -12.49 17.20 -4.10
C PRO A 45 -12.12 15.71 -4.06
N THR A 46 -12.62 14.96 -5.03
CA THR A 46 -12.16 13.60 -5.32
C THR A 46 -11.15 13.62 -6.46
N ILE A 47 -9.95 13.09 -6.22
CA ILE A 47 -8.88 12.95 -7.21
C ILE A 47 -8.65 11.46 -7.41
N ARG A 48 -8.89 10.94 -8.62
CA ARG A 48 -8.80 9.50 -8.86
C ARG A 48 -8.18 9.10 -10.19
N ASN A 49 -7.37 8.04 -10.20
CA ASN A 49 -6.71 7.55 -11.41
C ASN A 49 -5.85 8.65 -12.07
N CYS A 50 -5.15 9.45 -11.27
CA CYS A 50 -4.34 10.57 -11.74
C CYS A 50 -2.85 10.32 -11.47
N ILE A 51 -2.01 10.94 -12.29
CA ILE A 51 -0.56 11.01 -12.08
C ILE A 51 -0.23 12.45 -11.70
N ILE A 52 0.24 12.69 -10.48
CA ILE A 52 0.69 14.00 -9.98
C ILE A 52 2.21 13.98 -9.90
N LYS A 53 2.90 14.74 -10.76
CA LYS A 53 4.37 14.66 -10.82
C LYS A 53 5.13 15.93 -11.16
N ASN A 54 6.40 15.98 -10.77
CA ASN A 54 7.28 17.12 -11.05
C ASN A 54 6.73 18.47 -10.53
N GLY A 55 5.93 18.44 -9.47
CA GLY A 55 5.48 19.64 -8.78
C GLY A 55 6.56 20.15 -7.82
N GLN A 56 6.81 21.46 -7.85
CA GLN A 56 7.86 22.10 -7.05
C GLN A 56 7.28 23.26 -6.22
N ALA A 57 7.19 23.06 -4.91
CA ALA A 57 6.71 24.07 -3.96
C ALA A 57 7.89 24.70 -3.21
N ALA A 58 7.97 26.03 -3.18
CA ALA A 58 8.96 26.73 -2.35
C ALA A 58 8.62 26.72 -0.85
N ASP A 59 7.45 26.19 -0.48
CA ASP A 59 7.09 25.91 0.91
C ASP A 59 6.70 24.42 1.06
N SER A 60 5.42 24.08 0.92
CA SER A 60 4.91 22.73 1.24
C SER A 60 3.97 22.15 0.18
N GLY A 61 3.89 20.81 0.10
CA GLY A 61 3.02 20.10 -0.83
C GLY A 61 3.48 20.25 -2.29
N GLY A 62 4.60 19.63 -2.63
CA GLY A 62 5.12 19.66 -4.01
C GLY A 62 4.10 19.10 -5.00
N GLY A 63 3.54 17.92 -4.69
CA GLY A 63 2.44 17.34 -5.46
C GLY A 63 1.11 17.98 -5.09
N LEU A 64 0.72 17.83 -3.83
CA LEU A 64 -0.60 18.22 -3.35
C LEU A 64 -0.51 18.88 -1.98
N TYR A 65 -1.22 19.99 -1.80
CA TYR A 65 -1.35 20.65 -0.50
C TYR A 65 -2.82 20.80 -0.13
N CYS A 66 -3.14 20.45 1.11
CA CYS A 66 -4.46 20.60 1.71
C CYS A 66 -4.41 21.49 2.94
N ASP A 67 -5.29 22.47 2.98
CA ASP A 67 -5.56 23.27 4.16
C ASP A 67 -7.06 23.32 4.42
N ALA A 68 -7.45 22.88 5.63
CA ALA A 68 -8.83 22.72 6.06
C ALA A 68 -9.68 21.92 5.06
N SER A 69 -9.11 20.84 4.51
CA SER A 69 -9.60 20.12 3.33
C SER A 69 -9.52 18.61 3.50
N ASN A 70 -10.53 17.86 3.08
CA ASN A 70 -10.60 16.40 3.27
C ASN A 70 -10.74 15.66 1.93
N PRO A 71 -9.78 15.79 0.99
CA PRO A 71 -9.91 15.17 -0.31
C PRO A 71 -9.86 13.64 -0.24
N LYS A 72 -10.51 13.00 -1.22
CA LYS A 72 -10.33 11.57 -1.50
C LYS A 72 -9.33 11.41 -2.62
N ILE A 73 -8.25 10.68 -2.36
CA ILE A 73 -7.17 10.42 -3.33
C ILE A 73 -7.14 8.93 -3.59
N ILE A 74 -7.55 8.51 -4.79
CA ILE A 74 -7.83 7.10 -5.08
C ILE A 74 -7.06 6.65 -6.32
N ASN A 75 -6.31 5.56 -6.23
CA ASN A 75 -5.58 4.97 -7.36
C ASN A 75 -4.71 5.99 -8.11
N CYS A 76 -4.04 6.87 -7.37
CA CYS A 76 -3.18 7.90 -7.95
C CYS A 76 -1.71 7.53 -7.78
N THR A 77 -0.90 8.01 -8.72
CA THR A 77 0.56 8.01 -8.60
C THR A 77 1.01 9.43 -8.29
N ILE A 78 1.61 9.65 -7.12
CA ILE A 78 2.18 10.94 -6.69
C ILE A 78 3.69 10.78 -6.65
N THR A 79 4.39 11.30 -7.66
CA THR A 79 5.80 10.98 -7.86
C THR A 79 6.66 12.14 -8.34
N ASP A 80 7.97 12.10 -8.04
CA ASP A 80 8.93 13.12 -8.47
C ASP A 80 8.56 14.56 -8.06
N ASN A 81 7.84 14.74 -6.95
CA ASN A 81 7.48 16.06 -6.46
C ASN A 81 8.45 16.53 -5.37
N SER A 82 8.64 17.85 -5.26
CA SER A 82 9.51 18.42 -4.25
C SER A 82 8.95 19.64 -3.53
N ALA A 83 9.31 19.76 -2.27
CA ALA A 83 8.97 20.87 -1.39
C ALA A 83 10.19 21.35 -0.61
N ALA A 84 10.34 22.66 -0.44
CA ALA A 84 11.44 23.24 0.33
C ALA A 84 11.26 23.13 1.84
N CYS A 85 10.05 22.84 2.32
CA CYS A 85 9.74 22.64 3.72
C CYS A 85 9.17 21.23 3.94
N TYR A 86 7.87 21.04 3.69
CA TYR A 86 7.15 19.85 4.15
C TYR A 86 6.35 19.17 3.03
N GLY A 87 6.22 17.84 3.11
CA GLY A 87 5.35 17.08 2.21
C GLY A 87 5.78 17.20 0.75
N GLY A 88 6.86 16.53 0.37
CA GLY A 88 7.33 16.54 -1.02
C GLY A 88 6.23 16.08 -1.97
N GLY A 89 5.57 14.97 -1.63
CA GLY A 89 4.39 14.47 -2.32
C GLY A 89 3.12 15.20 -1.87
N VAL A 90 2.72 14.98 -0.63
CA VAL A 90 1.47 15.51 -0.04
C VAL A 90 1.77 16.21 1.28
N SER A 91 1.19 17.40 1.49
CA SER A 91 1.18 18.07 2.80
C SER A 91 -0.25 18.45 3.18
N CYS A 92 -0.62 18.21 4.43
CA CYS A 92 -1.96 18.41 4.96
C CYS A 92 -1.91 19.20 6.27
N TYR A 93 -2.69 20.28 6.31
CA TYR A 93 -2.85 21.16 7.47
C TYR A 93 -4.33 21.25 7.83
N TYR A 94 -4.69 20.95 9.09
CA TYR A 94 -6.11 20.87 9.53
C TYR A 94 -7.01 20.03 8.61
N SER A 95 -6.47 18.93 8.09
CA SER A 95 -7.03 18.20 6.96
C SER A 95 -7.12 16.71 7.26
N ASN A 96 -8.17 16.04 6.78
CA ASN A 96 -8.39 14.62 7.03
C ASN A 96 -8.53 13.85 5.71
N PRO A 97 -7.44 13.66 4.95
CA PRO A 97 -7.49 13.01 3.65
C PRO A 97 -7.72 11.50 3.76
N GLU A 98 -8.40 10.96 2.74
CA GLU A 98 -8.53 9.51 2.53
C GLU A 98 -7.69 9.13 1.29
N ILE A 99 -6.70 8.26 1.48
CA ILE A 99 -5.76 7.84 0.44
C ILE A 99 -5.87 6.33 0.25
N ILE A 100 -6.31 5.90 -0.93
CA ILE A 100 -6.62 4.50 -1.22
C ILE A 100 -5.93 4.07 -2.51
N GLY A 101 -5.23 2.93 -2.48
CA GLY A 101 -4.68 2.32 -3.70
C GLY A 101 -3.62 3.18 -4.39
N CYS A 102 -2.97 4.09 -3.67
CA CYS A 102 -2.05 5.06 -4.26
C CYS A 102 -0.60 4.60 -4.17
N THR A 103 0.20 5.03 -5.15
CA THR A 103 1.66 4.96 -5.10
C THR A 103 2.21 6.36 -4.87
N ILE A 104 2.91 6.56 -3.76
CA ILE A 104 3.57 7.81 -3.39
C ILE A 104 5.07 7.53 -3.41
N SER A 105 5.76 7.96 -4.47
CA SER A 105 7.16 7.58 -4.67
C SER A 105 8.09 8.71 -5.08
N ASP A 106 9.37 8.60 -4.76
CA ASP A 106 10.41 9.49 -5.29
C ASP A 106 10.17 10.98 -5.01
N ASN A 107 9.40 11.29 -3.96
CA ASN A 107 9.15 12.66 -3.56
C ASN A 107 10.17 13.13 -2.53
N ASN A 108 10.48 14.42 -2.54
CA ASN A 108 11.53 14.98 -1.69
C ASN A 108 11.08 16.26 -0.97
N ALA A 109 11.09 16.23 0.36
CA ALA A 109 11.01 17.43 1.19
C ALA A 109 12.41 17.77 1.75
N VAL A 110 12.72 19.04 1.96
CA VAL A 110 14.00 19.39 2.62
C VAL A 110 13.92 19.15 4.13
N LEU A 111 12.77 19.44 4.77
CA LEU A 111 12.62 19.31 6.22
C LEU A 111 11.94 18.00 6.58
N GLU A 112 10.63 17.88 6.36
CA GLU A 112 9.87 16.73 6.88
C GLU A 112 8.86 16.16 5.91
N GLY A 113 8.64 14.84 5.99
CA GLY A 113 7.61 14.15 5.21
C GLY A 113 7.92 14.15 3.73
N GLY A 114 8.92 13.37 3.30
CA GLY A 114 9.29 13.30 1.87
C GLY A 114 8.09 12.90 1.00
N GLY A 115 7.37 11.85 1.39
CA GLY A 115 6.15 11.40 0.75
C GLY A 115 4.94 12.18 1.25
N PHE A 116 4.74 12.19 2.56
CA PHE A 116 3.54 12.72 3.21
C PHE A 116 3.87 13.50 4.49
N ASP A 117 3.23 14.65 4.68
CA ASP A 117 3.30 15.44 5.91
C ASP A 117 1.89 15.77 6.43
N LEU A 118 1.67 15.51 7.72
CA LEU A 118 0.42 15.76 8.43
C LEU A 118 0.68 16.71 9.61
N VAL A 119 -0.02 17.83 9.61
CA VAL A 119 0.01 18.82 10.69
C VAL A 119 -1.41 19.11 11.16
N LEU A 120 -1.70 18.88 12.44
CA LEU A 120 -3.04 19.02 13.03
C LEU A 120 -4.12 18.27 12.22
N SER A 121 -3.78 17.07 11.74
CA SER A 121 -4.49 16.37 10.66
C SER A 121 -4.67 14.88 10.96
N SER A 122 -5.70 14.24 10.39
CA SER A 122 -5.96 12.80 10.54
C SER A 122 -6.09 12.08 9.19
N ALA A 123 -5.13 11.24 8.81
CA ALA A 123 -5.17 10.52 7.52
C ALA A 123 -5.63 9.07 7.66
N THR A 124 -6.41 8.61 6.68
CA THR A 124 -6.68 7.19 6.45
C THR A 124 -5.94 6.75 5.18
N VAL A 125 -5.04 5.78 5.31
CA VAL A 125 -4.20 5.27 4.22
C VAL A 125 -4.43 3.76 4.07
N LEU A 126 -4.92 3.34 2.90
CA LEU A 126 -5.32 1.96 2.62
C LEU A 126 -4.72 1.47 1.31
N ASN A 127 -4.16 0.26 1.29
CA ASN A 127 -3.66 -0.39 0.08
C ASN A 127 -2.64 0.49 -0.68
N CYS A 128 -1.79 1.23 0.04
CA CYS A 128 -0.87 2.19 -0.55
C CYS A 128 0.58 1.71 -0.52
N ILE A 129 1.34 2.12 -1.53
CA ILE A 129 2.79 1.95 -1.61
C ILE A 129 3.42 3.33 -1.39
N ILE A 130 4.23 3.47 -0.35
CA ILE A 130 4.97 4.70 -0.02
C ILE A 130 6.45 4.35 -0.09
N THR A 131 7.15 4.79 -1.14
CA THR A 131 8.52 4.31 -1.39
C THR A 131 9.49 5.32 -1.96
N ASN A 132 10.79 5.16 -1.70
CA ASN A 132 11.86 6.01 -2.24
C ASN A 132 11.67 7.51 -1.95
N ASN A 133 10.87 7.87 -0.94
CA ASN A 133 10.67 9.26 -0.58
C ASN A 133 11.75 9.73 0.40
N LYS A 134 12.11 11.01 0.35
CA LYS A 134 13.25 11.55 1.09
C LYS A 134 12.94 12.84 1.85
N ALA A 135 13.44 12.93 3.08
CA ALA A 135 13.49 14.18 3.84
C ALA A 135 14.62 14.21 4.87
N ALA A 136 14.78 15.33 5.59
CA ALA A 136 15.66 15.36 6.76
C ALA A 136 15.05 14.55 7.92
N SER A 137 13.75 14.73 8.21
CA SER A 137 12.99 13.96 9.19
C SER A 137 11.79 13.30 8.53
N SER A 138 11.70 11.99 8.60
CA SER A 138 10.74 11.14 7.90
C SER A 138 10.73 11.23 6.37
N GLY A 139 11.33 10.21 5.74
CA GLY A 139 11.28 10.05 4.29
C GLY A 139 9.86 9.72 3.81
N GLY A 140 9.18 8.79 4.49
CA GLY A 140 7.85 8.32 4.12
C GLY A 140 6.75 9.27 4.57
N MET A 141 6.38 9.21 5.85
CA MET A 141 5.27 9.98 6.42
C MET A 141 5.59 10.62 7.77
N ASN A 142 5.37 11.93 7.88
CA ASN A 142 5.48 12.68 9.12
C ASN A 142 4.09 12.96 9.72
N CYS A 143 3.97 12.82 11.04
CA CYS A 143 2.79 13.22 11.81
C CYS A 143 3.21 14.20 12.91
N TYR A 144 2.69 15.43 12.85
CA TYR A 144 3.15 16.53 13.68
C TYR A 144 1.97 17.26 14.35
N SER A 145 2.07 17.44 15.67
CA SER A 145 1.28 18.32 16.54
C SER A 145 -0.26 18.28 16.40
N PRO A 146 -0.93 17.69 17.40
CA PRO A 146 -1.21 16.27 17.32
C PRO A 146 -1.85 15.92 15.95
N SER A 147 -1.26 14.94 15.28
CA SER A 147 -1.83 14.34 14.07
C SER A 147 -2.06 12.85 14.29
N GLU A 148 -3.02 12.27 13.58
CA GLU A 148 -3.36 10.86 13.67
C GLU A 148 -3.26 10.20 12.29
N THR A 149 -2.83 8.94 12.24
CA THR A 149 -2.79 8.22 10.98
C THR A 149 -3.15 6.75 11.16
N SER A 150 -3.92 6.22 10.22
CA SER A 150 -4.27 4.80 10.14
C SER A 150 -3.73 4.24 8.83
N LEU A 151 -2.74 3.35 8.90
CA LEU A 151 -2.18 2.63 7.76
C LEU A 151 -2.65 1.18 7.80
N VAL A 152 -3.41 0.78 6.80
CA VAL A 152 -3.92 -0.60 6.68
C VAL A 152 -3.51 -1.14 5.33
N ASN A 153 -2.96 -2.36 5.30
CA ASN A 153 -2.51 -3.01 4.07
C ASN A 153 -1.58 -2.09 3.27
N CYS A 154 -0.56 -1.51 3.90
CA CYS A 154 0.34 -0.58 3.22
C CYS A 154 1.75 -1.17 3.12
N THR A 155 2.49 -0.80 2.08
CA THR A 155 3.91 -1.10 1.96
C THR A 155 4.70 0.21 2.02
N LEU A 156 5.43 0.41 3.11
CA LEU A 156 6.33 1.55 3.30
C LEU A 156 7.75 1.04 3.19
N THR A 157 8.47 1.39 2.13
CA THR A 157 9.79 0.81 1.87
C THR A 157 10.75 1.75 1.19
N ARG A 158 12.05 1.64 1.47
CA ARG A 158 13.09 2.47 0.83
C ARG A 158 12.92 3.97 1.02
N ASN A 159 12.17 4.39 2.03
CA ASN A 159 12.08 5.80 2.38
C ASN A 159 13.29 6.20 3.24
N VAL A 160 13.83 7.38 2.98
CA VAL A 160 15.10 7.84 3.56
C VAL A 160 14.90 9.12 4.35
N ALA A 161 15.21 9.07 5.64
CA ALA A 161 15.38 10.24 6.49
C ALA A 161 16.85 10.40 6.87
N THR A 162 17.33 11.64 7.00
CA THR A 162 18.69 11.87 7.55
C THR A 162 18.71 11.71 9.07
N ASN A 163 17.62 12.08 9.74
CA ASN A 163 17.53 12.14 11.20
C ASN A 163 16.73 10.97 11.77
N SER A 164 15.40 10.98 11.59
CA SER A 164 14.50 10.05 12.28
C SER A 164 13.38 9.55 11.39
N GLY A 165 12.94 8.31 11.61
CA GLY A 165 11.65 7.81 11.12
C GLY A 165 11.57 7.61 9.61
N GLY A 166 12.50 6.84 9.03
CA GLY A 166 12.62 6.64 7.59
C GLY A 166 11.27 6.37 6.91
N ALA A 167 10.49 5.41 7.43
CA ALA A 167 9.11 5.18 7.00
C ALA A 167 8.09 6.12 7.66
N LEU A 168 8.13 6.25 8.99
CA LEU A 168 7.17 7.05 9.76
C LEU A 168 7.83 7.77 10.94
N PHE A 169 7.44 9.03 11.18
CA PHE A 169 7.76 9.75 12.42
C PHE A 169 6.52 10.41 13.06
N CYS A 170 6.22 10.09 14.32
CA CYS A 170 5.16 10.76 15.10
C CYS A 170 5.74 11.72 16.15
N GLN A 171 5.28 12.98 16.14
CA GLN A 171 5.81 14.07 16.97
C GLN A 171 4.70 14.88 17.65
N TYR A 172 4.98 15.41 18.83
CA TYR A 172 4.17 16.38 19.58
C TYR A 172 2.74 15.91 19.86
N GLY A 173 2.58 14.73 20.46
CA GLY A 173 1.27 14.18 20.81
C GLY A 173 0.56 13.47 19.66
N SER A 174 1.28 13.12 18.60
CA SER A 174 0.71 12.44 17.43
C SER A 174 0.58 10.94 17.66
N SER A 175 -0.25 10.28 16.86
CA SER A 175 -0.41 8.82 16.93
C SER A 175 -0.50 8.14 15.57
N ALA A 176 -0.09 6.88 15.52
CA ALA A 176 -0.26 6.02 14.35
C ALA A 176 -0.76 4.62 14.72
N ILE A 177 -1.68 4.10 13.90
CA ILE A 177 -2.13 2.72 13.93
C ILE A 177 -1.73 2.08 12.60
N ILE A 178 -0.96 0.99 12.67
CA ILE A 178 -0.45 0.26 11.52
C ILE A 178 -0.93 -1.18 11.61
N LYS A 179 -1.57 -1.67 10.55
CA LYS A 179 -2.07 -3.04 10.49
C LYS A 179 -1.84 -3.67 9.13
N ASN A 180 -1.58 -4.98 9.08
CA ASN A 180 -1.46 -5.75 7.83
C ASN A 180 -0.45 -5.12 6.86
N SER A 181 0.56 -4.41 7.37
CA SER A 181 1.44 -3.58 6.55
C SER A 181 2.86 -4.13 6.55
N ILE A 182 3.66 -3.66 5.61
CA ILE A 182 5.07 -4.00 5.50
C ILE A 182 5.88 -2.72 5.64
N LEU A 183 6.76 -2.66 6.63
CA LEU A 183 7.73 -1.60 6.86
C LEU A 183 9.13 -2.19 6.72
N TRP A 184 9.74 -1.98 5.56
CA TRP A 184 10.97 -2.69 5.20
C TRP A 184 11.96 -1.84 4.42
N ALA A 185 13.26 -2.00 4.66
CA ALA A 185 14.34 -1.32 3.95
C ALA A 185 14.23 0.21 3.97
N ASN A 186 13.64 0.80 5.02
CA ASN A 186 13.67 2.24 5.23
C ASN A 186 14.95 2.64 5.97
N GLU A 187 15.45 3.85 5.74
CA GLU A 187 16.71 4.33 6.30
C GLU A 187 16.51 5.60 7.13
N ALA A 188 17.07 5.63 8.34
CA ALA A 188 17.21 6.82 9.16
C ALA A 188 18.32 6.64 10.20
N ALA A 189 18.85 7.74 10.76
CA ALA A 189 19.78 7.63 11.88
C ALA A 189 19.10 7.10 13.15
N VAL A 190 17.81 7.40 13.35
CA VAL A 190 17.00 6.93 14.48
C VAL A 190 15.68 6.37 13.99
N GLY A 191 15.34 5.14 14.39
CA GLY A 191 14.08 4.49 14.03
C GLY A 191 13.86 4.43 12.51
N PRO A 192 14.67 3.66 11.75
CA PRO A 192 14.55 3.60 10.29
C PRO A 192 13.14 3.24 9.81
N GLN A 193 12.48 2.28 10.46
CA GLN A 193 11.08 1.96 10.16
C GLN A 193 10.14 2.98 10.79
N VAL A 194 10.25 3.17 12.11
CA VAL A 194 9.37 4.07 12.86
C VAL A 194 10.18 4.79 13.94
N ALA A 195 9.98 6.10 14.04
CA ALA A 195 10.38 6.91 15.17
C ALA A 195 9.15 7.58 15.80
N PHE A 196 9.22 7.90 17.08
CA PHE A 196 8.20 8.72 17.75
C PHE A 196 8.79 9.37 19.01
N ASP A 197 8.28 10.54 19.39
CA ASP A 197 8.73 11.23 20.60
C ASP A 197 8.00 10.74 21.87
N ALA A 198 8.45 11.21 23.04
CA ALA A 198 7.92 10.79 24.34
C ALA A 198 6.45 11.16 24.59
N THR A 199 5.85 12.00 23.75
CA THR A 199 4.44 12.41 23.84
C THR A 199 3.54 11.68 22.85
N SER A 200 4.14 10.96 21.89
CA SER A 200 3.47 10.33 20.75
C SER A 200 3.34 8.82 20.94
N THR A 201 2.43 8.20 20.20
CA THR A 201 2.17 6.74 20.30
C THR A 201 2.13 6.07 18.94
N VAL A 202 2.61 4.83 18.86
CA VAL A 202 2.48 4.00 17.65
C VAL A 202 2.04 2.60 18.06
N SER A 203 0.99 2.10 17.42
CA SER A 203 0.53 0.72 17.54
C SER A 203 0.69 0.03 16.19
N ILE A 204 1.38 -1.11 16.18
CA ILE A 204 1.60 -1.92 14.98
C ILE A 204 1.15 -3.34 15.31
N SER A 205 0.26 -3.92 14.51
CA SER A 205 -0.14 -5.32 14.62
C SER A 205 -0.26 -6.00 13.27
N TYR A 206 -0.12 -7.31 13.24
CA TYR A 206 -0.22 -8.14 12.05
C TYR A 206 0.57 -7.59 10.87
N SER A 207 1.76 -7.04 11.13
CA SER A 207 2.59 -6.36 10.14
C SER A 207 4.01 -6.93 10.15
N ASP A 208 4.68 -6.81 9.02
CA ASP A 208 6.09 -7.19 8.88
C ASP A 208 6.96 -5.94 9.03
N VAL A 209 7.86 -5.95 10.01
CA VAL A 209 8.67 -4.78 10.37
C VAL A 209 10.13 -5.18 10.49
N GLU A 210 10.98 -4.60 9.65
CA GLU A 210 12.42 -4.84 9.67
C GLU A 210 13.06 -4.39 10.99
N ASN A 211 13.91 -5.23 11.58
CA ASN A 211 14.45 -5.09 12.95
C ASN A 211 13.41 -5.27 14.07
N GLY A 212 12.21 -5.77 13.71
CA GLY A 212 11.17 -6.20 14.62
C GLY A 212 10.33 -5.09 15.26
N TRP A 213 9.13 -5.44 15.69
CA TRP A 213 8.28 -4.62 16.56
C TRP A 213 7.62 -5.47 17.65
N PRO A 214 8.28 -5.65 18.80
CA PRO A 214 7.92 -6.69 19.77
C PRO A 214 6.62 -6.43 20.54
N ALA A 215 6.08 -5.20 20.49
CA ALA A 215 4.90 -4.81 21.27
C ALA A 215 3.55 -5.10 20.55
N GLY A 216 3.57 -5.73 19.38
CA GLY A 216 2.40 -5.91 18.52
C GLY A 216 2.00 -7.35 18.29
N GLU A 217 0.71 -7.63 18.44
CA GLU A 217 0.15 -8.95 18.13
C GLU A 217 0.33 -9.29 16.65
N GLY A 218 0.76 -10.51 16.35
CA GLY A 218 0.83 -11.03 14.98
C GLY A 218 1.90 -10.39 14.08
N ASN A 219 2.76 -9.52 14.61
CA ASN A 219 3.86 -8.98 13.84
C ASN A 219 4.92 -10.05 13.55
N ILE A 220 5.55 -9.92 12.39
CA ILE A 220 6.67 -10.75 11.96
C ILE A 220 7.88 -9.88 11.61
N GLU A 221 9.04 -10.54 11.46
CA GLU A 221 10.28 -9.94 10.98
C GLU A 221 10.90 -10.94 10.01
N ALA A 222 10.57 -10.81 8.73
CA ALA A 222 11.09 -11.68 7.67
C ALA A 222 11.26 -10.87 6.39
N ASP A 223 12.26 -11.20 5.56
CA ASP A 223 12.38 -10.56 4.25
C ASP A 223 11.05 -10.70 3.47
N PRO A 224 10.38 -9.59 3.09
CA PRO A 224 9.12 -9.62 2.35
C PRO A 224 9.22 -10.38 1.03
N CYS A 225 10.43 -10.60 0.51
CA CYS A 225 10.66 -11.27 -0.76
C CYS A 225 9.89 -10.59 -1.89
N PHE A 226 9.99 -9.27 -2.03
CA PHE A 226 9.37 -8.54 -3.14
C PHE A 226 9.87 -9.06 -4.49
N ALA A 227 8.98 -9.03 -5.48
CA ALA A 227 9.21 -9.48 -6.85
C ALA A 227 10.42 -8.77 -7.49
N ASP A 228 10.33 -7.45 -7.63
CA ASP A 228 11.36 -6.59 -8.23
C ASP A 228 11.22 -5.15 -7.73
N VAL A 229 11.98 -4.81 -6.68
CA VAL A 229 11.93 -3.47 -6.05
C VAL A 229 12.46 -2.36 -6.96
N ASP A 230 13.34 -2.67 -7.91
CA ASP A 230 13.92 -1.65 -8.82
C ASP A 230 12.94 -1.32 -9.96
N ALA A 231 12.03 -2.24 -10.28
CA ALA A 231 10.90 -2.02 -11.18
C ALA A 231 9.63 -1.50 -10.48
N ASN A 232 9.68 -1.22 -9.17
CA ASN A 232 8.52 -0.89 -8.32
C ASN A 232 7.46 -2.00 -8.25
N ASP A 233 7.85 -3.27 -8.45
CA ASP A 233 6.98 -4.43 -8.26
C ASP A 233 7.14 -4.98 -6.84
N TYR A 234 6.23 -4.53 -5.97
CA TYR A 234 6.15 -4.92 -4.56
C TYR A 234 5.20 -6.09 -4.30
N HIS A 235 4.80 -6.85 -5.32
CA HIS A 235 4.11 -8.12 -5.08
C HIS A 235 5.04 -9.09 -4.35
N LEU A 236 4.47 -9.90 -3.48
CA LEU A 236 5.22 -10.90 -2.71
C LEU A 236 5.55 -12.08 -3.63
N LYS A 237 6.80 -12.55 -3.63
CA LYS A 237 7.17 -13.77 -4.37
C LYS A 237 6.37 -14.97 -3.89
N SER A 238 5.92 -15.81 -4.83
CA SER A 238 5.14 -17.00 -4.52
C SER A 238 5.39 -18.15 -5.49
N GLN A 239 5.60 -19.35 -4.95
CA GLN A 239 5.63 -20.58 -5.74
C GLN A 239 4.24 -20.96 -6.28
N ALA A 240 3.15 -20.59 -5.59
CA ALA A 240 1.78 -20.84 -6.03
C ALA A 240 1.33 -19.83 -7.10
N GLY A 241 1.94 -18.65 -7.10
CA GLY A 241 1.78 -17.62 -8.13
C GLY A 241 1.62 -16.23 -7.54
N ARG A 242 2.22 -15.24 -8.21
CA ARG A 242 2.02 -13.81 -7.96
C ARG A 242 1.55 -13.12 -9.24
N TRP A 243 0.88 -11.99 -9.09
CA TRP A 243 0.52 -11.15 -10.22
C TRP A 243 1.77 -10.43 -10.75
N ASP A 244 2.01 -10.48 -12.06
CA ASP A 244 3.01 -9.65 -12.73
C ASP A 244 2.32 -8.53 -13.52
N PRO A 245 2.49 -7.25 -13.11
CA PRO A 245 1.82 -6.13 -13.76
C PRO A 245 2.27 -5.89 -15.20
N ASN A 246 3.46 -6.39 -15.60
CA ASN A 246 3.98 -6.19 -16.96
C ASN A 246 3.33 -7.14 -17.97
N SER A 247 3.25 -8.43 -17.61
CA SER A 247 2.57 -9.44 -18.44
C SER A 247 1.06 -9.46 -18.26
N GLN A 248 0.55 -8.89 -17.15
CA GLN A 248 -0.86 -9.01 -16.74
C GLN A 248 -1.29 -10.47 -16.57
N ASP A 249 -0.39 -11.29 -16.03
CA ASP A 249 -0.60 -12.71 -15.81
C ASP A 249 0.01 -13.18 -14.49
N TRP A 250 -0.33 -14.41 -14.08
CA TRP A 250 0.22 -15.05 -12.90
C TRP A 250 1.55 -15.74 -13.22
N VAL A 251 2.59 -15.43 -12.45
CA VAL A 251 3.91 -16.04 -12.57
C VAL A 251 4.32 -16.73 -11.27
N SER A 252 5.03 -17.86 -11.37
CA SER A 252 5.57 -18.57 -10.22
C SER A 252 7.01 -18.15 -9.94
N ASP A 253 7.35 -17.96 -8.66
CA ASP A 253 8.71 -17.69 -8.19
C ASP A 253 9.33 -18.93 -7.55
N PRO A 254 10.66 -18.99 -7.34
CA PRO A 254 11.31 -20.12 -6.68
C PRO A 254 11.05 -20.20 -5.17
N ASN A 255 10.54 -19.14 -4.54
CA ASN A 255 10.31 -19.05 -3.11
C ASN A 255 8.99 -18.33 -2.80
N THR A 256 8.39 -18.66 -1.66
CA THR A 256 7.16 -18.04 -1.15
C THR A 256 7.48 -17.14 0.02
N SER A 257 7.02 -15.89 -0.03
CA SER A 257 7.19 -14.92 1.04
C SER A 257 6.45 -15.34 2.31
N SER A 258 7.05 -15.08 3.48
CA SER A 258 6.39 -15.27 4.78
C SER A 258 5.31 -14.23 5.09
N CYS A 259 5.18 -13.18 4.27
CA CYS A 259 4.12 -12.17 4.38
C CYS A 259 2.78 -12.63 3.77
N ILE A 260 2.77 -13.75 3.02
CA ILE A 260 1.56 -14.33 2.45
C ILE A 260 0.80 -15.10 3.54
N ASP A 261 -0.51 -14.92 3.61
CA ASP A 261 -1.42 -15.46 4.64
C ASP A 261 -1.04 -15.09 6.08
N ALA A 262 -0.40 -13.94 6.28
CA ALA A 262 0.21 -13.57 7.56
C ALA A 262 -0.50 -12.42 8.31
N GLY A 263 -1.44 -11.71 7.67
CA GLY A 263 -2.15 -10.56 8.25
C GLY A 263 -3.15 -10.91 9.37
N ASP A 264 -3.98 -9.96 9.76
CA ASP A 264 -4.98 -10.12 10.82
C ASP A 264 -6.01 -11.19 10.44
N PRO A 265 -6.17 -12.28 11.24
CA PRO A 265 -7.13 -13.36 10.97
C PRO A 265 -8.59 -12.91 10.87
N ASN A 266 -8.93 -11.71 11.37
CA ASN A 266 -10.28 -11.15 11.29
C ASN A 266 -10.47 -10.22 10.10
N SER A 267 -9.42 -9.95 9.32
CA SER A 267 -9.54 -9.14 8.11
C SER A 267 -10.21 -9.94 6.99
N ASP A 268 -10.94 -9.22 6.14
CA ASP A 268 -11.54 -9.80 4.95
C ASP A 268 -10.45 -10.17 3.93
N TRP A 269 -10.41 -11.44 3.57
CA TRP A 269 -9.50 -12.02 2.58
C TRP A 269 -10.23 -12.43 1.29
N SER A 270 -11.55 -12.22 1.20
CA SER A 270 -12.39 -12.78 0.13
C SER A 270 -12.07 -12.27 -1.27
N ASP A 271 -11.42 -11.11 -1.37
CA ASP A 271 -10.92 -10.56 -2.64
C ASP A 271 -9.56 -11.15 -3.07
N GLU A 272 -8.86 -11.89 -2.21
CA GLU A 272 -7.58 -12.53 -2.58
C GLU A 272 -7.83 -13.79 -3.41
N PRO A 273 -7.01 -14.05 -4.45
CA PRO A 273 -7.20 -15.19 -5.34
C PRO A 273 -6.83 -16.51 -4.65
N TRP A 274 -7.57 -17.56 -4.98
CA TRP A 274 -7.25 -18.90 -4.49
C TRP A 274 -5.99 -19.46 -5.16
N PRO A 275 -5.06 -20.09 -4.42
CA PRO A 275 -5.12 -20.39 -2.96
C PRO A 275 -4.58 -19.26 -2.06
N ASN A 276 -5.27 -18.96 -0.93
CA ASN A 276 -5.05 -17.77 -0.08
C ASN A 276 -5.13 -18.03 1.44
N GLY A 277 -4.96 -19.28 1.88
CA GLY A 277 -4.91 -19.65 3.30
C GLY A 277 -6.14 -19.29 4.17
N LYS A 278 -7.21 -18.72 3.59
CA LYS A 278 -8.29 -18.03 4.31
C LYS A 278 -7.79 -16.94 5.26
N ARG A 279 -6.70 -16.25 4.89
CA ARG A 279 -6.07 -15.21 5.71
C ARG A 279 -5.40 -14.19 4.80
N ILE A 280 -5.63 -12.91 5.08
CA ILE A 280 -5.12 -11.83 4.25
C ILE A 280 -3.58 -11.80 4.23
N ASN A 281 -2.99 -11.46 3.09
CA ASN A 281 -1.59 -11.11 2.98
C ASN A 281 -1.28 -9.78 3.69
N MET A 282 -0.04 -9.61 4.15
CA MET A 282 0.46 -8.31 4.56
C MET A 282 0.87 -7.46 3.33
N GLY A 283 0.81 -6.13 3.46
CA GLY A 283 1.29 -5.17 2.48
C GLY A 283 0.22 -4.62 1.54
N ALA A 284 0.65 -3.77 0.60
CA ALA A 284 -0.19 -2.99 -0.31
C ALA A 284 -1.20 -3.80 -1.15
N TYR A 285 -0.88 -5.06 -1.43
CA TYR A 285 -1.72 -5.94 -2.24
C TYR A 285 -2.58 -6.90 -1.41
N GLY A 286 -2.41 -6.93 -0.09
CA GLY A 286 -3.25 -7.74 0.80
C GLY A 286 -4.72 -7.33 0.72
N GLY A 287 -5.60 -8.31 0.66
CA GLY A 287 -7.04 -8.13 0.52
C GLY A 287 -7.43 -7.61 -0.86
N THR A 288 -6.63 -7.89 -1.89
CA THR A 288 -6.93 -7.48 -3.27
C THR A 288 -6.84 -8.66 -4.22
N ARG A 289 -7.50 -8.53 -5.38
CA ARG A 289 -7.43 -9.52 -6.46
C ARG A 289 -6.05 -9.75 -7.07
N HIS A 290 -5.06 -8.92 -6.73
CA HIS A 290 -3.67 -9.08 -7.16
C HIS A 290 -2.77 -9.60 -6.01
N ALA A 291 -3.33 -9.98 -4.88
CA ALA A 291 -2.60 -10.63 -3.79
C ALA A 291 -1.92 -11.93 -4.29
N SER A 292 -0.68 -12.16 -3.85
CA SER A 292 0.04 -13.39 -4.15
C SER A 292 -0.60 -14.59 -3.45
N MET A 293 -0.57 -15.74 -4.11
CA MET A 293 -1.21 -16.96 -3.63
C MET A 293 -0.26 -17.78 -2.74
N ASN A 294 -0.77 -18.69 -1.94
CA ASN A 294 0.02 -19.70 -1.22
C ASN A 294 -0.78 -20.98 -1.01
N GLY A 295 -0.09 -22.12 -1.09
CA GLY A 295 -0.67 -23.45 -0.96
C GLY A 295 -0.81 -24.20 -2.27
N LYS A 296 -1.40 -25.41 -2.17
CA LYS A 296 -1.65 -26.28 -3.32
C LYS A 296 -3.02 -25.95 -3.89
N LEU A 297 -3.11 -25.90 -5.22
CA LEU A 297 -4.35 -25.53 -5.93
C LEU A 297 -5.56 -26.39 -5.52
N ALA A 298 -5.31 -27.68 -5.25
CA ALA A 298 -6.34 -28.68 -4.95
C ALA A 298 -6.49 -29.03 -3.46
N ASP A 299 -5.86 -28.27 -2.55
CA ASP A 299 -5.95 -28.45 -1.09
C ASP A 299 -7.00 -27.48 -0.54
N PHE A 300 -8.27 -27.86 -0.66
CA PHE A 300 -9.42 -26.99 -0.43
C PHE A 300 -9.74 -26.80 1.05
N ASP A 301 -9.42 -27.81 1.88
CA ASP A 301 -9.59 -27.72 3.34
C ASP A 301 -8.39 -27.08 4.06
N ILE A 302 -7.25 -26.91 3.36
CA ILE A 302 -6.04 -26.22 3.81
C ILE A 302 -5.36 -27.02 4.94
N ASP A 303 -5.41 -28.35 4.89
CA ASP A 303 -4.71 -29.22 5.83
C ASP A 303 -3.23 -29.50 5.43
N GLY A 304 -2.83 -29.00 4.25
CA GLY A 304 -1.50 -29.18 3.65
C GLY A 304 -1.41 -30.37 2.70
N SER A 305 -2.47 -31.17 2.56
CA SER A 305 -2.48 -32.46 1.88
C SER A 305 -3.73 -32.70 1.01
N VAL A 306 -3.61 -32.48 -0.31
CA VAL A 306 -4.59 -32.98 -1.31
C VAL A 306 -4.91 -34.48 -1.15
N ASN A 307 -6.11 -34.80 -0.65
CA ASN A 307 -6.53 -36.14 -0.30
C ASN A 307 -8.02 -36.39 -0.60
N PHE A 308 -8.62 -37.44 -0.02
CA PHE A 308 -10.03 -37.78 -0.26
C PHE A 308 -11.02 -36.76 0.32
N VAL A 309 -10.62 -35.96 1.30
CA VAL A 309 -11.42 -34.85 1.83
C VAL A 309 -11.55 -33.77 0.76
N ASP A 310 -10.43 -33.35 0.15
CA ASP A 310 -10.46 -32.41 -0.98
C ASP A 310 -11.22 -32.96 -2.18
N PHE A 311 -11.08 -34.26 -2.46
CA PHE A 311 -11.83 -34.89 -3.54
C PHE A 311 -13.33 -34.88 -3.25
N ALA A 312 -13.74 -35.05 -1.99
CA ALA A 312 -15.14 -34.95 -1.61
C ALA A 312 -15.65 -33.52 -1.84
N GLU A 313 -14.90 -32.49 -1.44
CA GLU A 313 -15.24 -31.09 -1.72
C GLU A 313 -15.34 -30.79 -3.22
N PHE A 314 -14.34 -31.25 -3.99
CA PHE A 314 -14.32 -31.18 -5.44
C PHE A 314 -15.56 -31.84 -6.07
N SER A 315 -15.87 -33.08 -5.68
CA SER A 315 -16.98 -33.84 -6.23
C SER A 315 -18.35 -33.22 -5.95
N ASN A 316 -18.49 -32.48 -4.84
CA ASN A 316 -19.71 -31.73 -4.52
C ASN A 316 -19.98 -30.56 -5.48
N LYS A 317 -18.95 -30.11 -6.21
CA LYS A 317 -19.03 -29.05 -7.22
C LYS A 317 -19.00 -29.59 -8.64
N TRP A 318 -18.94 -30.90 -8.84
CA TRP A 318 -18.85 -31.51 -10.16
C TRP A 318 -19.99 -31.07 -11.10
N PHE A 319 -19.64 -30.60 -12.30
CA PHE A 319 -20.53 -29.98 -13.28
C PHE A 319 -21.23 -28.68 -12.83
N ASN A 320 -20.76 -28.03 -11.76
CA ASN A 320 -21.22 -26.68 -11.44
C ASN A 320 -20.68 -25.67 -12.46
N GLN A 321 -21.53 -24.75 -12.93
CA GLN A 321 -21.19 -23.71 -13.91
C GLN A 321 -21.04 -22.36 -13.22
N GLU A 322 -20.17 -22.34 -12.21
CA GLU A 322 -19.87 -21.15 -11.41
C GLU A 322 -18.37 -21.11 -11.18
N SER A 323 -17.80 -19.91 -11.26
CA SER A 323 -16.42 -19.66 -10.85
C SER A 323 -16.30 -19.98 -9.35
N CYS A 324 -15.66 -21.10 -9.03
CA CYS A 324 -15.43 -21.54 -7.66
C CYS A 324 -13.99 -22.05 -7.52
N ILE A 325 -13.52 -22.25 -6.28
CA ILE A 325 -12.14 -22.69 -6.06
C ILE A 325 -11.85 -24.08 -6.64
N GLN A 326 -12.90 -24.88 -6.87
CA GLN A 326 -12.82 -26.19 -7.52
C GLN A 326 -12.71 -26.13 -9.06
N ASP A 327 -12.96 -24.97 -9.68
CA ASP A 327 -12.65 -24.67 -11.09
C ASP A 327 -11.17 -24.27 -11.17
N LEU A 328 -10.31 -25.28 -11.09
CA LEU A 328 -8.86 -25.19 -11.03
C LEU A 328 -8.25 -24.69 -12.35
N VAL A 329 -8.89 -24.94 -13.49
CA VAL A 329 -8.44 -24.43 -14.81
C VAL A 329 -9.06 -23.08 -15.18
N ARG A 330 -10.02 -22.60 -14.37
CA ARG A 330 -10.68 -21.29 -14.49
C ARG A 330 -11.41 -21.09 -15.82
N ASP A 331 -12.06 -22.14 -16.32
CA ASP A 331 -12.82 -22.09 -17.59
C ASP A 331 -14.33 -21.90 -17.38
N GLY A 332 -14.77 -21.76 -16.13
CA GLY A 332 -16.14 -21.52 -15.72
C GLY A 332 -16.94 -22.79 -15.44
N MET A 333 -16.31 -23.97 -15.43
CA MET A 333 -17.00 -25.23 -15.19
C MET A 333 -16.11 -26.23 -14.46
N VAL A 334 -16.62 -26.85 -13.39
CA VAL A 334 -15.88 -27.94 -12.71
C VAL A 334 -16.05 -29.24 -13.47
N ASP A 335 -15.01 -29.68 -14.17
CA ASP A 335 -15.05 -30.87 -15.03
C ASP A 335 -13.74 -31.69 -15.06
N PHE A 336 -13.56 -32.48 -16.12
CA PHE A 336 -12.39 -33.34 -16.28
C PHE A 336 -11.07 -32.58 -16.42
N GLY A 337 -11.10 -31.32 -16.89
CA GLY A 337 -9.97 -30.41 -16.88
C GLY A 337 -9.47 -30.17 -15.45
N ASP A 338 -10.38 -29.88 -14.53
CA ASP A 338 -10.05 -29.69 -13.12
C ASP A 338 -9.68 -30.98 -12.44
N LEU A 339 -10.36 -32.09 -12.74
CA LEU A 339 -10.00 -33.40 -12.16
C LEU A 339 -8.56 -33.79 -12.52
N LYS A 340 -8.12 -33.44 -13.74
CA LYS A 340 -6.73 -33.64 -14.15
C LYS A 340 -5.79 -32.82 -13.27
N MET A 341 -6.05 -31.53 -13.08
CA MET A 341 -5.25 -30.65 -12.22
C MET A 341 -5.24 -31.13 -10.76
N PHE A 342 -6.40 -31.57 -10.26
CA PHE A 342 -6.55 -32.18 -8.95
C PHE A 342 -5.68 -33.41 -8.79
N ALA A 343 -5.74 -34.35 -9.76
CA ALA A 343 -4.94 -35.57 -9.75
C ALA A 343 -3.44 -35.28 -9.82
N GLU A 344 -3.02 -34.28 -10.60
CA GLU A 344 -1.62 -33.82 -10.64
C GLU A 344 -1.18 -33.34 -9.25
N ASN A 345 -1.98 -32.56 -8.55
CA ASN A 345 -1.67 -32.08 -7.19
C ASN A 345 -1.70 -33.21 -6.13
N TRP A 346 -2.56 -34.22 -6.29
CA TRP A 346 -2.63 -35.38 -5.39
C TRP A 346 -1.38 -36.27 -5.49
N LEU A 347 -0.88 -36.51 -6.70
CA LEU A 347 0.21 -37.46 -6.93
C LEU A 347 1.59 -36.99 -6.43
N TRP A 348 1.76 -35.69 -6.15
CA TRP A 348 3.01 -35.12 -5.62
C TRP A 348 3.28 -35.44 -4.14
N GLN A 349 2.35 -36.05 -3.40
CA GLN A 349 2.58 -36.45 -1.99
C GLN A 349 3.46 -37.72 -1.82
N ARG A 350 4.11 -38.20 -2.88
CA ARG A 350 4.82 -39.48 -2.88
C ARG A 350 6.36 -39.39 -2.90
N GLU A 351 6.95 -38.22 -2.72
CA GLU A 351 8.41 -38.08 -2.57
C GLU A 351 8.82 -37.71 -1.14
#